data_AF-A0A0D5Y902-F1
#
_entry.id   AF-A0A0D5Y902-F1
#
_cell.length_a   1.000
_cell.length_b   1.000
_cell.length_c   1.000
_cell.angle_alpha   90.00
_cell.angle_beta   90.00
_cell.angle_gamma   90.00
#
_symmetry.space_group_name_H-M   'P 1'
#
loop_
_entity.id
_entity.type
_entity.pdbx_description
1 polymer ?
#
loop_
_entity_poly.entity_id
_entity_poly.type
_entity_poly.pdbx_seq_one_letter_code
_entity_poly.pdbx_strand_id
1 'polypeptide(L)' 'KPEWYFLFAYTILRSIPNKLGGVLALLLSILILFLAPLTHTSKQRTLAFRPAMKIFFWMLVAN' A
#
# COMPACT_ATOMS: atom_id res chain seq x y z
N LYS A 1 -4.12 1.55 23.92
CA LYS A 1 -3.97 2.41 22.73
C LYS A 1 -2.79 1.87 21.94
N PRO A 2 -2.95 1.52 20.64
CA PRO A 2 -1.84 0.97 19.85
C PRO A 2 -0.73 2.01 19.66
N GLU A 3 0.49 1.54 19.48
CA GLU A 3 1.64 2.38 19.15
C GLU A 3 1.49 2.96 17.74
N TRP A 4 2.12 4.12 17.48
CA TRP A 4 1.85 4.92 16.29
C TRP A 4 2.14 4.18 14.97
N TYR A 5 3.18 3.34 14.94
CA TYR A 5 3.55 2.55 13.77
C TYR A 5 2.59 1.39 13.50
N PHE A 6 1.81 0.95 14.49
CA PHE A 6 0.78 -0.08 14.32
C PHE A 6 -0.58 0.50 13.87
N LEU A 7 -0.72 1.82 13.77
CA LEU A 7 -1.99 2.45 13.41
C LEU A 7 -2.47 2.01 12.03
N PHE A 8 -1.58 1.85 11.06
CA PHE A 8 -1.92 1.36 9.72
C PHE A 8 -2.54 -0.05 9.75
N ALA A 9 -1.96 -0.97 10.51
CA ALA A 9 -2.51 -2.33 10.63
C ALA A 9 -3.88 -2.30 11.33
N TYR A 10 -4.01 -1.49 12.39
CA TYR A 10 -5.25 -1.36 13.14
C TYR A 10 -6.40 -0.78 12.30
N THR A 11 -6.13 0.23 11.46
CA THR A 11 -7.15 0.81 10.58
C THR A 11 -7.63 -0.22 9.55
N ILE A 12 -6.73 -1.00 8.95
CA ILE A 12 -7.09 -2.08 8.01
C ILE A 12 -7.95 -3.14 8.70
N LEU A 13 -7.60 -3.57 9.91
CA LEU A 13 -8.36 -4.57 10.66
C LEU A 13 -9.77 -4.09 11.00
N ARG A 14 -9.94 -2.80 11.33
CA ARG A 14 -11.26 -2.23 11.67
C ARG A 14 -12.14 -1.99 10.45
N SER A 15 -11.56 -1.76 9.27
CA SER A 15 -12.29 -1.52 8.04
C SER A 15 -13.04 -2.76 7.52
N ILE A 16 -12.67 -3.97 7.96
CA ILE A 16 -13.30 -5.22 7.54
C ILE A 16 -14.06 -5.84 8.71
N PRO A 17 -15.40 -6.00 8.64
CA PRO A 17 -16.20 -6.51 9.75
C PRO A 17 -16.03 -8.03 9.99
N ASN A 18 -15.16 -8.71 9.24
CA ASN A 18 -14.90 -10.15 9.32
C ASN A 18 -13.47 -10.43 9.82
N LYS A 19 -13.35 -11.36 10.78
CA LYS A 19 -12.08 -11.74 11.42
C LYS A 19 -11.05 -12.33 10.44
N LEU A 20 -11.48 -13.22 9.55
CA LEU A 20 -10.59 -13.83 8.54
C LEU A 20 -10.22 -12.83 7.44
N GLY A 21 -11.19 -12.02 7.01
CA GLY A 21 -10.96 -10.98 6.00
C GLY A 21 -9.93 -9.93 6.43
N GLY A 22 -9.99 -9.49 7.70
CA GLY A 22 -9.02 -8.55 8.27
C GLY A 22 -7.59 -9.07 8.26
N VAL A 23 -7.39 -10.34 8.63
CA VAL A 23 -6.05 -10.97 8.62
C VAL A 23 -5.53 -11.11 7.18
N LEU A 24 -6.38 -11.54 6.25
CA LEU A 24 -6.00 -11.64 4.84
C LEU A 24 -5.63 -10.27 4.24
N ALA A 25 -6.39 -9.22 4.55
CA ALA A 25 -6.09 -7.87 4.08
C ALA A 25 -4.76 -7.33 4.63
N LEU A 26 -4.42 -7.65 5.89
CA LEU A 26 -3.13 -7.29 6.47
C LEU A 26 -1.97 -8.02 5.78
N LEU A 27 -2.13 -9.31 5.49
CA LEU A 27 -1.12 -10.05 4.73
C LEU A 27 -0.97 -9.47 3.32
N LEU A 28 -2.08 -9.16 2.65
CA LEU A 28 -2.07 -8.57 1.31
C LEU A 28 -1.44 -7.18 1.28
N SER A 29 -1.61 -6.35 2.32
CA SER A 29 -1.02 -5.01 2.38
C SER A 29 0.50 -5.03 2.42
N ILE A 30 1.10 -6.07 2.99
CA ILE A 30 2.55 -6.31 2.97
C ILE A 30 2.96 -6.97 1.66
N LEU A 31 2.19 -7.97 1.20
CA LEU A 31 2.51 -8.73 -0.02
C LEU A 31 2.57 -7.86 -1.27
N ILE A 32 1.75 -6.81 -1.37
CA ILE A 32 1.73 -5.93 -2.54
C ILE A 32 3.09 -5.25 -2.81
N LEU A 33 3.93 -5.08 -1.78
CA LEU A 33 5.29 -4.54 -1.92
C LEU A 33 6.19 -5.47 -2.76
N PHE A 34 6.00 -6.79 -2.67
CA PHE A 34 6.73 -7.76 -3.47
C PHE A 34 6.20 -7.85 -4.91
N LEU A 35 4.93 -7.52 -5.13
CA LEU A 35 4.33 -7.49 -6.46
C LEU A 35 4.67 -6.21 -7.23
N ALA A 36 5.00 -5.11 -6.54
CA ALA A 36 5.33 -3.82 -7.15
C ALA A 36 6.39 -3.86 -8.28
N PRO A 37 7.52 -4.60 -8.18
CA PRO A 37 8.48 -4.69 -9.29
C PRO A 37 7.96 -5.50 -10.48
N LEU A 38 7.05 -6.46 -10.26
CA LEU A 38 6.51 -7.32 -11.31
C LEU A 38 5.47 -6.60 -12.17
N THR A 39 4.71 -5.68 -11.57
CA THR A 39 3.66 -4.90 -12.26
C THR A 39 4.19 -3.62 -12.92
N HIS A 40 5.49 -3.34 -12.80
CA HIS A 40 6.10 -2.15 -13.40
C HIS A 40 6.23 -2.30 -14.93
N THR A 41 5.22 -1.84 -15.66
CA THR A 41 5.15 -1.93 -17.13
C THR A 41 5.96 -0.86 -17.88
N SER A 42 6.45 0.17 -17.18
CA SER A 42 7.20 1.25 -17.83
C SER A 42 8.65 0.86 -18.08
N LYS A 43 9.17 1.22 -19.26
CA LYS A 43 10.59 1.07 -19.62
C LYS A 43 11.51 2.02 -18.85
N GLN A 44 10.98 3.12 -18.32
CA GLN A 44 11.73 4.11 -17.56
C GLN A 44 11.64 3.81 -16.07
N ARG A 45 12.80 3.49 -15.46
CA ARG A 45 12.91 3.18 -14.02
C ARG A 45 12.73 4.40 -13.11
N THR A 46 13.08 5.59 -13.59
CA THR A 46 13.11 6.81 -12.76
C THR A 46 11.76 7.52 -12.78
N LEU A 47 11.30 7.96 -11.61
CA LEU A 47 10.05 8.72 -11.46
C LEU A 47 10.18 10.22 -11.83
N ALA A 48 11.41 10.73 -11.93
CA ALA A 48 11.72 12.14 -12.17
C ALA A 48 11.09 12.71 -13.45
N PHE A 49 11.02 11.90 -14.51
CA PHE A 49 10.49 12.32 -15.82
C PHE A 49 9.04 11.87 -16.07
N ARG A 50 8.34 11.39 -15.03
CA ARG A 50 6.98 10.84 -15.14
C ARG A 50 6.01 11.60 -14.22
N PRO A 51 5.58 12.83 -14.60
CA PRO A 51 4.78 13.70 -13.73
C PRO A 51 3.46 13.06 -13.28
N ALA A 52 2.76 12.34 -14.18
CA ALA A 52 1.55 11.60 -13.81
C ALA A 52 1.82 10.54 -12.72
N MET A 53 2.87 9.73 -12.88
CA MET A 53 3.23 8.70 -11.90
C MET A 53 3.70 9.31 -10.57
N LYS A 54 4.34 10.48 -10.60
CA LYS A 54 4.72 11.22 -9.40
C LYS A 54 3.48 11.65 -8.60
N ILE A 55 2.42 12.12 -9.26
CA ILE A 55 1.16 12.47 -8.60
C ILE A 55 0.52 11.23 -7.96
N PHE A 56 0.44 10.11 -8.69
CA PHE A 56 -0.11 8.86 -8.14
C PHE A 56 0.69 8.35 -6.93
N PHE A 57 2.03 8.46 -6.96
CA PHE A 57 2.87 8.08 -5.82
C PHE A 57 2.56 8.93 -4.58
N TRP A 58 2.48 10.26 -4.72
CA TRP A 58 2.17 11.13 -3.58
C TRP A 58 0.75 10.96 -3.07
N MET A 59 -0.21 10.65 -3.94
CA MET A 59 -1.57 10.31 -3.54
C MET A 59 -1.61 9.02 -2.71
N LEU A 60 -0.82 8.00 -3.07
CA LEU A 60 -0.69 6.76 -2.29
C LEU A 60 -0.05 7.00 -0.92
N VAL A 61 0.96 7.87 -0.83
CA VAL A 61 1.66 8.18 0.43
C VAL A 61 0.81 9.03 1.38
N ALA A 62 -0.04 9.90 0.84
CA ALA A 62 -0.92 10.76 1.63
C ALA A 62 -2.18 10.05 2.14
N ASN A 63 -2.50 8.86 1.59
CA ASN A 63 -3.67 8.05 1.91
C ASN A 63 -3.36 7.00 2.99
#